data_AF-A0A8J3HGR9-F1
#
_entry.id   AF-A0A8J3HGR9-F1
#
_cell.length_a   1.000
_cell.length_b   1.000
_cell.length_c   1.000
_cell.angle_alpha   90.00
_cell.angle_beta   90.00
_cell.angle_gamma   90.00
#
_symmetry.space_group_name_H-M   'P 1'
#
loop_
_entity.id
_entity.type
_entity.pdbx_description
1 polymer ?
#
loop_
_entity_poly.entity_id
_entity_poly.type
_entity_poly.pdbx_seq_one_letter_code
_entity_poly.pdbx_strand_id
1 'polypeptide(L)'
;MSTVDLDLLADWMDGALDGTPDEARVGDLVAHDPAWAEAAGLMRSAMPLVSADLALLAATPEPMPADLAARFDELLAGPQFAPAPTPAPRSGTGERTLDRRPATAARRRRRWAVPVGVAAAALALAGITLPLSQLGGAGSAADSGAEMPASAELSSALYRRLSSGTDYNRYTVTDDLRNGMQTPPMTTLSTPETKSTPGDASSWMSQNTPPELRQLAESQPALGGCLSAVSATLPGTVELVDFARFEGRPALVITMATTTGRWVVVAGPQCGVNGSDELFRVAAD
;
A
#
# COMPACT_ATOMS: atom_id res chain seq x y z
N MET A 1 -5.10 -2.07 25.05
CA MET A 1 -4.31 -2.87 24.10
C MET A 1 -3.17 -1.98 23.65
N SER A 2 -1.93 -2.32 23.97
CA SER A 2 -0.76 -1.59 23.46
C SER A 2 -0.63 -1.89 21.97
N THR A 3 -0.56 -0.85 21.15
CA THR A 3 -0.27 -0.98 19.72
C THR A 3 1.10 -1.63 19.54
N VAL A 4 1.20 -2.62 18.64
CA VAL A 4 2.47 -3.25 18.28
C VAL A 4 3.36 -2.22 17.60
N ASP A 5 4.61 -2.11 18.05
CA ASP A 5 5.63 -1.29 17.40
C ASP A 5 6.32 -2.13 16.32
N LEU A 6 5.94 -1.89 15.06
CA LEU A 6 6.39 -2.71 13.92
C LEU A 6 7.87 -2.49 13.60
N ASP A 7 8.40 -1.28 13.83
CA ASP A 7 9.81 -0.98 13.57
C ASP A 7 10.69 -1.72 14.58
N LEU A 8 10.32 -1.67 15.86
CA LEU A 8 11.04 -2.40 16.92
C LEU A 8 10.96 -3.92 16.73
N LEU A 9 9.82 -4.44 16.25
CA LEU A 9 9.67 -5.85 15.92
C LEU A 9 10.55 -6.27 14.73
N ALA A 10 10.67 -5.41 13.71
CA ALA A 10 11.55 -5.66 12.57
C ALA A 10 13.02 -5.68 12.99
N ASP A 11 13.47 -4.72 13.81
CA ASP A 11 14.83 -4.68 14.37
C ASP A 11 15.14 -5.95 15.19
N TRP A 12 14.18 -6.45 15.97
CA TRP A 12 14.33 -7.70 16.71
C TRP A 12 14.45 -8.92 15.78
N MET A 13 13.62 -8.98 14.72
CA MET A 13 13.63 -10.09 13.76
C MET A 13 14.92 -10.15 12.92
N ASP A 14 15.53 -9.02 12.63
CA ASP A 14 16.81 -8.93 11.90
C ASP A 14 18.04 -9.12 12.82
N GLY A 15 17.83 -9.31 14.14
CA GLY A 15 18.92 -9.43 15.12
C GLY A 15 19.62 -8.10 15.43
N ALA A 16 19.07 -6.96 14.97
CA ALA A 16 19.64 -5.64 15.24
C ALA A 16 19.61 -5.29 16.75
N LEU A 17 18.74 -5.95 17.51
CA LEU A 17 18.64 -5.79 18.96
C LEU A 17 19.58 -6.72 19.75
N ASP A 18 20.35 -7.60 19.12
CA ASP A 18 21.18 -8.60 19.82
C ASP A 18 22.10 -7.97 20.88
N GLY A 19 22.01 -8.47 22.10
CA GLY A 19 22.79 -7.99 23.25
C GLY A 19 22.29 -6.68 23.87
N THR A 20 21.17 -6.14 23.40
CA THR A 20 20.49 -5.00 24.03
C THR A 20 19.44 -5.48 25.04
N PRO A 21 19.08 -4.65 26.04
CA PRO A 21 17.96 -4.98 26.94
C PRO A 21 16.62 -5.13 26.21
N ASP A 22 16.49 -4.51 25.04
CA ASP A 22 15.26 -4.54 24.24
C ASP A 22 15.04 -5.90 23.55
N GLU A 23 16.10 -6.66 23.28
CA GLU A 23 16.01 -8.03 22.72
C GLU A 23 15.12 -8.93 23.59
N ALA A 24 15.44 -9.02 24.88
CA ALA A 24 14.69 -9.83 25.83
C ALA A 24 13.27 -9.30 26.04
N ARG A 25 13.11 -7.97 26.06
CA ARG A 25 11.79 -7.33 26.22
C ARG A 25 10.87 -7.65 25.04
N VAL A 26 11.36 -7.54 23.81
CA VAL A 26 10.57 -7.84 22.61
C VAL A 26 10.32 -9.36 22.51
N GLY A 27 11.32 -10.18 22.83
CA GLY A 27 11.15 -11.63 22.92
C GLY A 27 10.04 -12.05 23.89
N ASP A 28 9.99 -11.44 25.07
CA ASP A 28 8.92 -11.69 26.05
C ASP A 28 7.54 -11.24 25.53
N LEU A 29 7.47 -10.10 24.83
CA LEU A 29 6.23 -9.63 24.19
C LEU A 29 5.76 -10.59 23.10
N VAL A 30 6.64 -11.03 22.20
CA VAL A 30 6.31 -12.01 21.15
C VAL A 30 5.88 -13.35 21.74
N ALA A 31 6.42 -13.75 22.90
CA ALA A 31 6.07 -15.00 23.55
C ALA A 31 4.71 -14.97 24.29
N HIS A 32 4.31 -13.82 24.84
CA HIS A 32 3.16 -13.74 25.77
C HIS A 32 2.04 -12.79 25.34
N ASP A 33 2.30 -11.84 24.43
CA ASP A 33 1.29 -10.94 23.88
C ASP A 33 0.81 -11.46 22.51
N PRO A 34 -0.49 -11.82 22.37
CA PRO A 34 -1.00 -12.39 21.14
C PRO A 34 -0.90 -11.43 19.94
N ALA A 35 -1.01 -10.11 20.16
CA ALA A 35 -0.91 -9.15 19.06
C ALA A 35 0.51 -9.07 18.48
N TRP A 36 1.52 -9.16 19.36
CA TRP A 36 2.93 -9.22 18.95
C TRP A 36 3.26 -10.55 18.27
N ALA A 37 2.75 -11.67 18.80
CA ALA A 37 2.93 -12.99 18.21
C ALA A 37 2.34 -13.09 16.80
N GLU A 38 1.13 -12.54 16.60
CA GLU A 38 0.46 -12.49 15.31
C GLU A 38 1.25 -11.64 14.30
N ALA A 39 1.64 -10.40 14.68
CA ALA A 39 2.44 -9.54 13.83
C ALA A 39 3.78 -10.19 13.41
N ALA A 40 4.47 -10.83 14.37
CA ALA A 40 5.70 -11.56 14.09
C ALA A 40 5.47 -12.77 13.16
N GLY A 41 4.33 -13.44 13.27
CA GLY A 41 3.92 -14.52 12.37
C GLY A 41 3.69 -14.02 10.94
N LEU A 42 2.95 -12.91 10.80
CA LEU A 42 2.68 -12.28 9.51
C LEU A 42 3.98 -11.86 8.82
N MET A 43 4.89 -11.15 9.51
CA MET A 43 6.18 -10.74 8.94
C MET A 43 7.04 -11.93 8.50
N ARG A 44 7.15 -12.98 9.33
CA ARG A 44 7.90 -14.20 8.98
C ARG A 44 7.32 -14.90 7.76
N SER A 45 5.99 -14.88 7.60
CA SER A 45 5.32 -15.48 6.44
C SER A 45 5.48 -14.65 5.15
N ALA A 46 5.59 -13.31 5.29
CA ALA A 46 5.75 -12.40 4.17
C ALA A 46 7.19 -12.38 3.59
N MET A 47 8.23 -12.50 4.43
CA MET A 47 9.64 -12.51 4.00
C MET A 47 9.96 -13.45 2.83
N PRO A 48 9.57 -14.74 2.83
CA PRO A 48 9.87 -15.62 1.71
C PRO A 48 9.14 -15.22 0.42
N LEU A 49 7.97 -14.59 0.51
CA LEU A 49 7.24 -14.09 -0.67
C LEU A 49 7.97 -12.90 -1.29
N VAL A 50 8.39 -11.92 -0.47
CA VAL A 50 9.21 -10.80 -0.92
C VAL A 50 10.52 -11.30 -1.53
N SER A 51 11.16 -12.30 -0.91
CA SER A 51 12.37 -12.91 -1.47
C SER A 51 12.13 -13.57 -2.83
N ALA A 52 10.97 -14.22 -3.02
CA ALA A 52 10.61 -14.84 -4.29
C ALA A 52 10.33 -13.79 -5.38
N ASP A 53 9.60 -12.73 -5.04
CA ASP A 53 9.30 -11.62 -5.94
C ASP A 53 10.61 -10.91 -6.36
N LEU A 54 11.52 -10.66 -5.40
CA LEU A 54 12.84 -10.10 -5.70
C LEU A 54 13.69 -11.04 -6.57
N ALA A 55 13.61 -12.36 -6.36
CA ALA A 55 14.32 -13.33 -7.20
C ALA A 55 13.77 -13.36 -8.64
N LEU A 56 12.45 -13.19 -8.81
CA LEU A 56 11.83 -13.05 -10.13
C LEU A 56 12.31 -11.79 -10.84
N LEU A 57 12.34 -10.65 -10.14
CA LEU A 57 12.88 -9.40 -10.68
C LEU A 57 14.37 -9.52 -11.03
N ALA A 58 15.13 -10.24 -10.21
CA ALA A 58 16.55 -10.49 -10.44
C ALA A 58 16.83 -11.50 -11.57
N ALA A 59 15.81 -12.14 -12.17
CA ALA A 59 16.00 -13.12 -13.24
C ALA A 59 16.61 -12.50 -14.52
N THR A 60 16.38 -11.22 -14.76
CA THR A 60 17.01 -10.44 -15.82
C THR A 60 17.68 -9.22 -15.22
N PRO A 61 18.88 -9.36 -14.64
CA PRO A 61 19.57 -8.24 -14.04
C PRO A 61 19.97 -7.25 -15.14
N GLU A 62 19.59 -5.99 -14.98
CA GLU A 62 20.12 -4.93 -15.82
C GLU A 62 21.62 -4.76 -15.52
N PRO A 63 22.50 -4.79 -16.54
CA PRO A 63 23.93 -4.66 -16.30
C PRO A 63 24.24 -3.27 -15.75
N MET A 64 24.99 -3.23 -14.64
CA MET A 64 25.51 -1.98 -14.10
C MET A 64 26.36 -1.26 -15.16
N PRO A 65 26.16 0.06 -15.37
CA PRO A 65 27.02 0.84 -16.26
C PRO A 65 28.49 0.67 -15.92
N ALA A 66 29.32 0.41 -16.93
CA ALA A 66 30.73 0.03 -16.73
C ALA A 66 31.54 1.11 -16.01
N ASP A 67 31.19 2.38 -16.19
CA ASP A 67 31.81 3.51 -15.48
C ASP A 67 31.47 3.51 -13.98
N LEU A 68 30.23 3.14 -13.62
CA LEU A 68 29.85 2.99 -12.21
C LEU A 68 30.51 1.76 -11.58
N ALA A 69 30.57 0.64 -12.30
CA ALA A 69 31.27 -0.57 -11.84
C ALA A 69 32.76 -0.26 -11.55
N ALA A 70 33.44 0.41 -12.49
CA ALA A 70 34.84 0.81 -12.30
C ALA A 70 35.03 1.75 -11.10
N ARG A 71 34.11 2.68 -10.87
CA ARG A 71 34.15 3.57 -9.70
C ARG A 71 33.95 2.82 -8.39
N PHE A 72 33.09 1.81 -8.36
CA PHE A 72 32.94 0.95 -7.19
C PHE A 72 34.20 0.11 -6.96
N ASP A 73 34.80 -0.45 -8.00
CA ASP A 73 36.05 -1.20 -7.91
C ASP A 73 37.19 -0.34 -7.35
N GLU A 74 37.33 0.90 -7.82
CA GLU A 74 38.30 1.86 -7.31
C GLU A 74 38.04 2.22 -5.84
N LEU A 75 36.77 2.49 -5.48
CA LEU A 75 36.38 2.80 -4.11
C LEU A 75 36.67 1.62 -3.17
N LEU A 76 36.36 0.39 -3.58
CA LEU A 76 36.57 -0.83 -2.80
C LEU A 76 38.04 -1.23 -2.72
N ALA A 77 38.86 -0.89 -3.71
CA ALA A 77 40.32 -1.05 -3.64
C ALA A 77 41.00 0.00 -2.74
N GLY A 78 40.27 1.02 -2.30
CA GLY A 78 40.78 2.09 -1.45
C GLY A 78 41.22 1.62 -0.04
N PRO A 79 42.15 2.33 0.61
CA PRO A 79 42.73 1.95 1.90
C PRO A 79 41.71 1.84 3.04
N GLN A 80 40.57 2.50 2.93
CA GLN A 80 39.45 2.42 3.88
C GLN A 80 38.79 1.03 3.94
N PHE A 81 38.92 0.23 2.87
CA PHE A 81 38.42 -1.15 2.79
C PHE A 81 39.56 -2.17 2.80
N ALA A 82 40.81 -1.73 2.98
CA ALA A 82 41.93 -2.65 3.15
C ALA A 82 41.66 -3.53 4.39
N PRO A 83 41.85 -4.85 4.30
CA PRO A 83 41.68 -5.73 5.45
C PRO A 83 42.56 -5.24 6.59
N ALA A 84 41.95 -4.94 7.73
CA ALA A 84 42.68 -4.63 8.94
C ALA A 84 43.66 -5.80 9.21
N PRO A 85 44.93 -5.52 9.56
CA PRO A 85 45.89 -6.58 9.83
C PRO A 85 45.28 -7.51 10.88
N THR A 86 45.19 -8.79 10.54
CA THR A 86 44.71 -9.85 11.43
C THR A 86 45.42 -9.68 12.76
N PRO A 87 44.70 -9.39 13.87
CA PRO A 87 45.35 -9.29 15.16
C PRO A 87 46.07 -10.62 15.41
N ALA A 88 47.36 -10.55 15.74
CA ALA A 88 48.19 -11.72 15.97
C ALA A 88 47.44 -12.70 16.90
N PRO A 89 47.52 -14.02 16.64
CA PRO A 89 46.87 -15.02 17.48
C PRO A 89 47.31 -14.77 18.92
N ARG A 90 46.37 -14.37 19.77
CA ARG A 90 46.63 -14.22 21.20
C ARG A 90 46.98 -15.61 21.70
N SER A 91 48.25 -15.80 22.08
CA SER A 91 48.70 -17.03 22.71
C SER A 91 47.79 -17.32 23.90
N GLY A 92 47.07 -18.43 23.84
CA GLY A 92 46.21 -18.88 24.92
C GLY A 92 47.06 -19.21 26.14
N THR A 93 46.99 -18.39 27.19
CA THR A 93 47.27 -18.80 28.57
C THR A 93 46.70 -17.75 29.51
N GLY A 94 45.79 -18.18 30.38
CA GLY A 94 45.31 -17.37 31.50
C GLY A 94 43.80 -17.29 31.57
N GLU A 95 43.21 -18.32 32.17
CA GLU A 95 42.01 -18.24 33.00
C GLU A 95 41.93 -16.85 33.67
N ARG A 96 41.00 -16.00 33.21
CA ARG A 96 40.64 -14.78 33.92
C ARG A 96 39.28 -14.99 34.53
N THR A 97 39.32 -15.48 35.75
CA THR A 97 38.27 -15.34 36.76
C THR A 97 37.77 -13.88 36.70
N LEU A 98 36.53 -13.70 36.28
CA LEU A 98 35.85 -12.40 36.34
C LEU A 98 35.49 -12.12 37.80
N ASP A 99 36.45 -11.61 38.56
CA ASP A 99 36.16 -10.93 39.82
C ASP A 99 35.44 -9.61 39.51
N ARG A 100 34.12 -9.67 39.59
CA ARG A 100 33.20 -8.54 39.46
C ARG A 100 33.37 -7.63 40.68
N ARG A 101 34.27 -6.64 40.59
CA ARG A 101 34.24 -5.47 41.47
C ARG A 101 33.58 -4.28 40.77
N PRO A 102 32.62 -3.59 41.43
CA PRO A 102 31.90 -2.48 40.82
C PRO A 102 32.80 -1.24 40.82
N ALA A 103 33.20 -0.80 39.63
CA ALA A 103 33.84 0.50 39.45
C ALA A 103 32.77 1.59 39.54
N THR A 104 32.70 2.24 40.69
CA THR A 104 32.06 3.54 40.88
C THR A 104 32.95 4.63 40.28
N ALA A 105 32.53 5.25 39.17
CA ALA A 105 33.04 6.55 38.72
C ALA A 105 32.05 7.12 37.68
N ALA A 106 31.18 8.04 38.07
CA ALA A 106 31.46 9.49 38.08
C ALA A 106 31.52 10.13 36.68
N ARG A 107 30.42 10.83 36.36
CA ARG A 107 30.31 12.06 35.54
C ARG A 107 31.27 12.23 34.35
N ARG A 108 30.67 12.33 33.16
CA ARG A 108 30.84 13.52 32.29
C ARG A 108 29.68 13.63 31.30
N ARG A 109 28.70 14.49 31.66
CA ARG A 109 27.68 15.00 30.74
C ARG A 109 28.39 15.81 29.64
N ARG A 110 28.57 15.23 28.47
CA ARG A 110 28.96 15.98 27.27
C ARG A 110 27.69 16.57 26.66
N ARG A 111 27.49 17.86 26.92
CA ARG A 111 26.47 18.67 26.24
C ARG A 111 26.89 18.81 24.78
N TRP A 112 26.15 18.18 23.87
CA TRP A 112 26.21 18.50 22.45
C TRP A 112 25.16 19.58 22.19
N ALA A 113 25.65 20.78 21.88
CA ALA A 113 24.85 21.85 21.31
C ALA A 113 24.94 21.69 19.79
N VAL A 114 23.82 21.42 19.13
CA VAL A 114 23.72 21.44 17.68
C VAL A 114 22.91 22.69 17.30
N PRO A 115 23.45 23.60 16.46
CA PRO A 115 22.70 24.73 15.94
C PRO A 115 21.74 24.27 14.83
N VAL A 116 20.48 24.65 14.97
CA VAL A 116 19.44 24.50 13.94
C VAL A 116 19.62 25.62 12.91
N GLY A 117 19.99 25.27 11.69
CA GLY A 117 19.97 26.18 10.54
C GLY A 117 18.63 26.09 9.83
N VAL A 118 17.78 27.10 10.00
CA VAL A 118 16.54 27.28 9.24
C VAL A 118 16.90 27.98 7.93
N ALA A 119 16.78 27.29 6.80
CA ALA A 119 16.83 27.89 5.48
C ALA A 119 15.42 27.98 4.89
N ALA A 120 14.87 29.19 4.87
CA ALA A 120 13.64 29.52 4.16
C ALA A 120 13.96 29.74 2.68
N ALA A 121 13.42 28.89 1.80
CA ALA A 121 13.46 29.11 0.36
C ALA A 121 12.07 29.56 -0.10
N ALA A 122 11.99 30.82 -0.56
CA ALA A 122 10.81 31.40 -1.18
C ALA A 122 10.69 30.92 -2.63
N LEU A 123 9.51 30.42 -3.02
CA LEU A 123 9.16 30.13 -4.40
C LEU A 123 8.41 31.32 -5.00
N ALA A 124 8.99 31.94 -6.02
CA ALA A 124 8.32 32.91 -6.89
C ALA A 124 7.64 32.15 -8.05
N LEU A 125 6.31 32.16 -8.10
CA LEU A 125 5.52 31.68 -9.24
C LEU A 125 5.33 32.84 -10.22
N ALA A 126 6.08 32.81 -11.31
CA ALA A 126 5.84 33.66 -12.48
C ALA A 126 4.66 33.11 -13.28
N GLY A 127 3.71 33.99 -13.59
CA GLY A 127 2.49 33.68 -14.29
C GLY A 127 2.70 33.28 -15.74
N ILE A 128 1.93 32.27 -16.16
CA ILE A 128 1.66 31.98 -17.57
C ILE A 128 0.21 32.38 -17.82
N THR A 129 0.03 33.54 -18.45
CA THR A 129 -1.23 33.98 -19.03
C THR A 129 -1.33 33.43 -20.44
N LEU A 130 -2.35 32.63 -20.74
CA LEU A 130 -2.73 32.28 -22.10
C LEU A 130 -4.14 32.81 -22.43
N PRO A 131 -4.37 33.22 -23.68
CA PRO A 131 -5.34 34.26 -24.01
C PRO A 131 -6.77 33.75 -24.18
N LEU A 132 -7.72 34.47 -23.57
CA LEU A 132 -9.12 34.50 -24.00
C LEU A 132 -9.26 35.38 -25.26
N SER A 133 -9.59 34.76 -26.39
CA SER A 133 -10.26 35.32 -27.58
C SER A 133 -10.49 34.12 -28.51
N GLN A 134 -11.70 33.67 -28.84
CA GLN A 134 -12.71 34.44 -29.56
C GLN A 134 -14.15 34.05 -29.17
N LEU A 135 -14.96 35.07 -28.93
CA LEU A 135 -16.41 35.02 -29.08
C LEU A 135 -16.78 35.30 -30.55
N GLY A 136 -17.79 34.60 -31.05
CA GLY A 136 -18.78 35.20 -31.97
C GLY A 136 -18.84 34.61 -33.38
N GLY A 137 -19.91 33.86 -33.65
CA GLY A 137 -20.31 33.47 -35.01
C GLY A 137 -21.60 32.65 -35.03
N ALA A 138 -22.74 33.34 -35.01
CA ALA A 138 -24.08 32.77 -35.13
C ALA A 138 -24.32 32.15 -36.53
N GLY A 139 -25.12 31.09 -36.60
CA GLY A 139 -25.69 30.64 -37.87
C GLY A 139 -26.34 29.26 -37.87
N SER A 140 -27.66 29.25 -38.07
CA SER A 140 -28.47 28.22 -38.73
C SER A 140 -28.91 26.99 -37.94
N ALA A 141 -30.22 27.01 -37.67
CA ALA A 141 -31.07 25.84 -37.56
C ALA A 141 -31.06 25.04 -38.88
N ALA A 142 -30.95 23.72 -38.77
CA ALA A 142 -31.56 22.76 -39.67
C ALA A 142 -31.57 21.37 -39.01
N ASP A 143 -32.71 20.70 -39.13
CA ASP A 143 -32.96 19.31 -38.81
C ASP A 143 -31.79 18.37 -39.12
N SER A 144 -31.47 17.53 -38.15
CA SER A 144 -31.10 16.13 -38.40
C SER A 144 -31.29 15.39 -37.08
N GLY A 145 -32.30 14.51 -37.05
CA GLY A 145 -32.35 13.44 -36.07
C GLY A 145 -31.08 12.62 -36.20
N ALA A 146 -30.12 12.91 -35.32
CA ALA A 146 -28.97 12.07 -35.08
C ALA A 146 -29.27 11.37 -33.76
N GLU A 147 -29.59 10.09 -33.86
CA GLU A 147 -29.55 9.12 -32.78
C GLU A 147 -28.37 9.47 -31.86
N MET A 148 -28.69 9.85 -30.62
CA MET A 148 -27.72 9.75 -29.56
C MET A 148 -27.14 8.34 -29.65
N PRO A 149 -25.82 8.14 -29.77
CA PRO A 149 -25.28 6.86 -29.41
C PRO A 149 -25.71 6.67 -27.96
N ALA A 150 -26.55 5.66 -27.75
CA ALA A 150 -26.94 5.22 -26.43
C ALA A 150 -25.69 5.30 -25.57
N SER A 151 -25.74 6.15 -24.53
CA SER A 151 -24.84 5.98 -23.40
C SER A 151 -24.87 4.50 -23.15
N ALA A 152 -23.76 3.81 -23.42
CA ALA A 152 -23.69 2.38 -23.32
C ALA A 152 -24.19 2.11 -21.92
N GLU A 153 -25.43 1.62 -21.84
CA GLU A 153 -26.01 1.19 -20.60
C GLU A 153 -25.12 0.02 -20.24
N LEU A 154 -24.05 0.31 -19.51
CA LEU A 154 -23.42 -0.62 -18.59
C LEU A 154 -24.53 -0.94 -17.60
N SER A 155 -25.46 -1.77 -18.08
CA SER A 155 -26.47 -2.44 -17.32
C SER A 155 -25.73 -3.04 -16.14
N SER A 156 -26.31 -2.88 -14.95
CA SER A 156 -25.82 -3.52 -13.74
C SER A 156 -25.66 -5.05 -13.87
N ALA A 157 -26.06 -5.64 -15.00
CA ALA A 157 -25.86 -7.02 -15.41
C ALA A 157 -24.45 -7.37 -15.92
N LEU A 158 -23.57 -6.40 -16.24
CA LEU A 158 -22.24 -6.70 -16.80
C LEU A 158 -21.15 -6.95 -15.76
N TYR A 159 -21.33 -6.47 -14.54
CA TYR A 159 -20.37 -6.64 -13.46
C TYR A 159 -21.11 -6.84 -12.14
N ARG A 160 -20.51 -7.63 -11.24
CA ARG A 160 -21.09 -7.84 -9.91
C ARG A 160 -20.85 -6.58 -9.07
N ARG A 161 -21.88 -6.15 -8.34
CA ARG A 161 -21.80 -5.02 -7.41
C ARG A 161 -21.93 -5.52 -5.97
N LEU A 162 -20.99 -5.14 -5.12
CA LEU A 162 -20.93 -5.49 -3.71
C LEU A 162 -20.79 -4.23 -2.87
N SER A 163 -21.19 -4.31 -1.62
CA SER A 163 -20.92 -3.31 -0.59
C SER A 163 -20.49 -4.03 0.67
N SER A 164 -19.24 -4.50 0.68
CA SER A 164 -18.69 -5.23 1.81
C SER A 164 -18.47 -4.34 3.03
N GLY A 165 -18.10 -3.07 2.80
CA GLY A 165 -17.63 -2.16 3.84
C GLY A 165 -16.27 -2.55 4.44
N THR A 166 -15.61 -3.58 3.90
CA THR A 166 -14.28 -4.08 4.33
C THR A 166 -13.24 -2.96 4.23
N ASP A 167 -12.33 -2.88 5.19
CA ASP A 167 -11.19 -1.97 5.09
C ASP A 167 -9.99 -2.70 4.49
N TYR A 168 -9.79 -2.48 3.20
CA TYR A 168 -8.70 -3.04 2.43
C TYR A 168 -7.40 -2.28 2.71
N ASN A 169 -6.28 -2.98 2.65
CA ASN A 169 -4.97 -2.36 2.57
C ASN A 169 -4.22 -2.97 1.39
N ARG A 170 -3.04 -2.43 1.05
CA ARG A 170 -2.25 -2.92 -0.10
C ARG A 170 -2.01 -4.42 -0.06
N TYR A 171 -1.80 -4.99 1.13
CA TYR A 171 -1.58 -6.41 1.31
C TYR A 171 -2.88 -7.21 1.07
N THR A 172 -3.99 -6.85 1.70
CA THR A 172 -5.26 -7.59 1.56
C THR A 172 -5.86 -7.50 0.16
N VAL A 173 -5.71 -6.36 -0.54
CA VAL A 173 -6.13 -6.24 -1.95
C VAL A 173 -5.35 -7.21 -2.84
N THR A 174 -4.04 -7.32 -2.60
CA THR A 174 -3.16 -8.19 -3.39
C THR A 174 -3.42 -9.67 -3.08
N ASP A 175 -3.66 -10.01 -1.82
CA ASP A 175 -4.00 -11.38 -1.41
C ASP A 175 -5.38 -11.82 -1.94
N ASP A 176 -6.41 -10.98 -1.84
CA ASP A 176 -7.74 -11.24 -2.40
C ASP A 176 -7.69 -11.39 -3.92
N LEU A 177 -6.80 -10.67 -4.60
CA LEU A 177 -6.58 -10.85 -6.03
C LEU A 177 -6.02 -12.22 -6.39
N ARG A 178 -4.99 -12.67 -5.65
CA ARG A 178 -4.31 -13.95 -5.88
C ARG A 178 -5.20 -15.15 -5.55
N ASN A 179 -5.94 -15.05 -4.45
CA ASN A 179 -6.83 -16.13 -4.00
C ASN A 179 -8.20 -16.12 -4.70
N GLY A 180 -8.40 -15.13 -5.59
CA GLY A 180 -9.68 -14.79 -6.19
C GLY A 180 -10.61 -14.21 -5.14
N MET A 181 -11.04 -12.97 -5.31
CA MET A 181 -11.83 -12.21 -4.32
C MET A 181 -13.08 -12.99 -3.89
N GLN A 182 -12.91 -13.84 -2.89
CA GLN A 182 -13.95 -14.63 -2.27
C GLN A 182 -14.56 -13.68 -1.27
N THR A 183 -15.82 -13.32 -1.53
CA THR A 183 -16.64 -12.58 -0.57
C THR A 183 -16.35 -13.12 0.83
N PRO A 184 -15.86 -12.31 1.78
CA PRO A 184 -15.59 -12.81 3.11
C PRO A 184 -16.88 -13.46 3.64
N PRO A 185 -16.79 -14.63 4.31
CA PRO A 185 -17.97 -15.21 4.94
C PRO A 185 -18.49 -14.14 5.90
N MET A 186 -19.72 -13.69 5.69
CA MET A 186 -20.39 -12.81 6.65
C MET A 186 -20.16 -13.41 8.02
N THR A 187 -19.48 -12.70 8.92
CA THR A 187 -19.31 -13.15 10.30
C THR A 187 -20.71 -13.31 10.86
N THR A 188 -21.16 -14.55 10.95
CA THR A 188 -22.49 -14.93 11.42
C THR A 188 -22.54 -14.64 12.92
N LEU A 189 -22.92 -13.41 13.28
CA LEU A 189 -23.57 -13.19 14.55
C LEU A 189 -24.82 -14.08 14.57
N SER A 190 -24.73 -15.13 15.36
CA SER A 190 -25.76 -16.15 15.52
C SER A 190 -27.09 -15.50 15.91
N THR A 191 -28.06 -15.53 15.00
CA THR A 191 -29.49 -15.34 15.30
C THR A 191 -30.31 -16.17 14.29
N PRO A 192 -31.47 -16.71 14.69
CA PRO A 192 -32.04 -17.91 14.09
C PRO A 192 -32.72 -17.63 12.75
N GLU A 193 -32.71 -18.67 11.90
CA GLU A 193 -33.54 -18.87 10.71
C GLU A 193 -34.77 -17.96 10.64
N THR A 194 -34.69 -16.91 9.83
CA THR A 194 -35.88 -16.23 9.32
C THR A 194 -35.71 -16.13 7.81
N LYS A 195 -36.65 -16.74 7.07
CA LYS A 195 -36.75 -16.69 5.60
C LYS A 195 -36.53 -15.27 5.09
N SER A 196 -35.38 -15.03 4.46
CA SER A 196 -35.08 -13.73 3.85
C SER A 196 -36.04 -13.46 2.70
N THR A 197 -36.71 -12.31 2.78
CA THR A 197 -37.57 -11.79 1.73
C THR A 197 -36.69 -10.97 0.78
N PRO A 198 -36.93 -10.92 -0.55
CA PRO A 198 -36.04 -10.22 -1.50
C PRO A 198 -35.82 -8.71 -1.25
N GLY A 199 -36.54 -8.09 -0.31
CA GLY A 199 -36.40 -6.68 0.07
C GLY A 199 -35.29 -6.36 1.07
N ASP A 200 -34.73 -7.36 1.76
CA ASP A 200 -33.67 -7.10 2.76
C ASP A 200 -32.32 -6.79 2.10
N ALA A 201 -32.19 -7.09 0.79
CA ALA A 201 -30.92 -7.05 0.12
C ALA A 201 -30.36 -5.63 -0.14
N SER A 202 -31.26 -4.72 -0.49
CA SER A 202 -30.94 -3.31 -0.72
C SER A 202 -30.67 -2.56 0.58
N SER A 203 -31.27 -3.00 1.69
CA SER A 203 -31.07 -2.42 3.02
C SER A 203 -29.64 -2.68 3.54
N TRP A 204 -29.10 -3.88 3.36
CA TRP A 204 -27.73 -4.18 3.81
C TRP A 204 -26.66 -3.48 2.97
N MET A 205 -26.86 -3.35 1.65
CA MET A 205 -25.94 -2.58 0.81
C MET A 205 -25.85 -1.11 1.27
N SER A 206 -27.00 -0.51 1.60
CA SER A 206 -27.04 0.89 2.04
C SER A 206 -26.39 1.11 3.41
N GLN A 207 -26.42 0.11 4.30
CA GLN A 207 -25.81 0.21 5.64
C GLN A 207 -24.29 0.07 5.61
N ASN A 208 -23.75 -0.77 4.71
CA ASN A 208 -22.33 -1.02 4.62
C ASN A 208 -21.60 -0.06 3.67
N THR A 209 -22.32 0.67 2.81
CA THR A 209 -21.73 1.65 1.91
C THR A 209 -21.26 2.88 2.72
N PRO A 210 -19.98 3.26 2.65
CA PRO A 210 -19.50 4.51 3.26
C PRO A 210 -20.32 5.72 2.77
N PRO A 211 -20.65 6.68 3.66
CA PRO A 211 -21.53 7.81 3.33
C PRO A 211 -21.02 8.64 2.14
N GLU A 212 -19.71 8.74 1.96
CA GLU A 212 -19.06 9.48 0.88
C GLU A 212 -19.21 8.78 -0.48
N LEU A 213 -19.43 7.47 -0.49
CA LEU A 213 -19.64 6.67 -1.70
C LEU A 213 -21.11 6.49 -2.06
N ARG A 214 -22.03 6.93 -1.20
CA ARG A 214 -23.47 6.70 -1.37
C ARG A 214 -24.00 7.28 -2.69
N GLN A 215 -23.49 8.45 -3.09
CA GLN A 215 -23.81 9.03 -4.38
C GLN A 215 -23.38 8.13 -5.55
N LEU A 216 -22.20 7.52 -5.48
CA LEU A 216 -21.71 6.58 -6.50
C LEU A 216 -22.51 5.26 -6.47
N ALA A 217 -22.94 4.80 -5.29
CA ALA A 217 -23.73 3.57 -5.16
C ALA A 217 -25.17 3.73 -5.68
N GLU A 218 -25.79 4.87 -5.44
CA GLU A 218 -27.19 5.17 -5.81
C GLU A 218 -27.32 5.70 -7.25
N SER A 219 -26.32 6.43 -7.75
CA SER A 219 -26.37 7.04 -9.08
C SER A 219 -25.63 6.20 -10.12
N GLN A 220 -26.39 5.47 -10.94
CA GLN A 220 -25.87 4.74 -12.09
C GLN A 220 -25.02 5.59 -13.05
N PRO A 221 -25.41 6.83 -13.43
CA PRO A 221 -24.55 7.66 -14.29
C PRO A 221 -23.25 8.10 -13.60
N ALA A 222 -23.24 8.29 -12.27
CA ALA A 222 -22.02 8.65 -11.55
C ALA A 222 -21.04 7.46 -11.51
N LEU A 223 -21.53 6.25 -11.21
CA LEU A 223 -20.73 5.04 -11.27
C LEU A 223 -20.23 4.75 -12.70
N GLY A 224 -21.08 4.93 -13.70
CA GLY A 224 -20.70 4.79 -15.10
C GLY A 224 -19.58 5.75 -15.51
N GLY A 225 -19.65 7.02 -15.06
CA GLY A 225 -18.58 8.00 -15.26
C GLY A 225 -17.26 7.58 -14.60
N CYS A 226 -17.32 7.07 -13.37
CA CYS A 226 -16.16 6.53 -12.67
C CYS A 226 -15.52 5.35 -13.42
N LEU A 227 -16.31 4.34 -13.79
CA LEU A 227 -15.81 3.17 -14.53
C LEU A 227 -15.25 3.55 -15.90
N SER A 228 -15.88 4.51 -16.58
CA SER A 228 -15.36 5.05 -17.84
C SER A 228 -13.98 5.70 -17.65
N ALA A 229 -13.82 6.53 -16.62
CA ALA A 229 -12.55 7.17 -16.30
C ALA A 229 -11.45 6.14 -15.96
N VAL A 230 -11.78 5.08 -15.21
CA VAL A 230 -10.85 3.98 -14.95
C VAL A 230 -10.48 3.26 -16.25
N SER A 231 -11.47 2.91 -17.08
CA SER A 231 -11.25 2.19 -18.34
C SER A 231 -10.42 2.97 -19.37
N ALA A 232 -10.44 4.31 -19.30
CA ALA A 232 -9.60 5.17 -20.13
C ALA A 232 -8.10 5.02 -19.80
N THR A 233 -7.77 4.66 -18.55
CA THR A 233 -6.39 4.42 -18.10
C THR A 233 -6.00 2.93 -18.12
N LEU A 234 -6.98 2.04 -18.00
CA LEU A 234 -6.79 0.59 -18.01
C LEU A 234 -7.87 -0.07 -18.87
N PRO A 235 -7.62 -0.28 -20.18
CA PRO A 235 -8.58 -0.96 -21.03
C PRO A 235 -8.81 -2.40 -20.54
N GLY A 236 -10.07 -2.73 -20.24
CA GLY A 236 -10.44 -4.05 -19.74
C GLY A 236 -11.94 -4.17 -19.47
N THR A 237 -12.37 -5.38 -19.13
CA THR A 237 -13.74 -5.68 -18.72
C THR A 237 -13.83 -5.59 -17.20
N VAL A 238 -14.76 -4.80 -16.68
CA VAL A 238 -15.02 -4.73 -15.24
C VAL A 238 -15.77 -6.00 -14.83
N GLU A 239 -15.26 -6.73 -13.84
CA GLU A 239 -15.88 -7.96 -13.34
C GLU A 239 -16.62 -7.73 -12.03
N LEU A 240 -16.05 -6.91 -11.15
CA LEU A 240 -16.52 -6.67 -9.80
C LEU A 240 -16.29 -5.23 -9.39
N VAL A 241 -17.27 -4.64 -8.72
CA VAL A 241 -17.16 -3.36 -8.02
C VAL A 241 -17.62 -3.56 -6.59
N ASP A 242 -16.75 -3.27 -5.63
CA ASP A 242 -17.07 -3.32 -4.20
C ASP A 242 -16.97 -1.93 -3.56
N PHE A 243 -18.02 -1.51 -2.86
CA PHE A 243 -18.01 -0.29 -2.04
C PHE A 243 -17.44 -0.62 -0.66
N ALA A 244 -16.24 -0.11 -0.40
CA ALA A 244 -15.42 -0.53 0.72
C ALA A 244 -14.61 0.65 1.28
N ARG A 245 -13.60 0.35 2.09
CA ARG A 245 -12.56 1.30 2.50
C ARG A 245 -11.21 0.81 2.01
N PHE A 246 -10.28 1.74 1.81
CA PHE A 246 -8.88 1.45 1.56
C PHE A 246 -8.03 2.31 2.49
N GLU A 247 -7.26 1.66 3.35
CA GLU A 247 -6.42 2.28 4.37
C GLU A 247 -7.23 3.28 5.23
N GLY A 248 -8.43 2.88 5.64
CA GLY A 248 -9.35 3.68 6.46
C GLY A 248 -10.14 4.75 5.71
N ARG A 249 -9.91 4.92 4.40
CA ARG A 249 -10.58 5.93 3.57
C ARG A 249 -11.69 5.30 2.72
N PRO A 250 -12.84 5.97 2.49
CA PRO A 250 -13.87 5.45 1.60
C PRO A 250 -13.32 5.26 0.18
N ALA A 251 -13.47 4.07 -0.39
CA ALA A 251 -12.97 3.74 -1.72
C ALA A 251 -13.83 2.69 -2.45
N LEU A 252 -13.80 2.72 -3.78
CA LEU A 252 -14.30 1.65 -4.64
C LEU A 252 -13.15 0.72 -5.00
N VAL A 253 -13.33 -0.58 -4.77
CA VAL A 253 -12.41 -1.61 -5.22
C VAL A 253 -12.98 -2.24 -6.49
N ILE A 254 -12.26 -2.09 -7.60
CA ILE A 254 -12.71 -2.47 -8.94
C ILE A 254 -11.81 -3.57 -9.46
N THR A 255 -12.37 -4.76 -9.68
CA THR A 255 -11.66 -5.86 -10.36
C THR A 255 -11.92 -5.80 -11.85
N MET A 256 -10.86 -5.90 -12.65
CA MET A 256 -10.91 -5.87 -14.10
C MET A 256 -10.14 -7.03 -14.72
N ALA A 257 -10.65 -7.57 -15.81
CA ALA A 257 -9.91 -8.46 -16.71
C ALA A 257 -9.41 -7.67 -17.92
N THR A 258 -8.11 -7.67 -18.13
CA THR A 258 -7.44 -7.02 -19.27
C THR A 258 -6.79 -8.08 -20.16
N THR A 259 -6.18 -7.65 -21.27
CA THR A 259 -5.40 -8.56 -22.13
C THR A 259 -4.12 -9.05 -21.47
N THR A 260 -3.63 -8.34 -20.46
CA THR A 260 -2.38 -8.67 -19.75
C THR A 260 -2.61 -9.47 -18.48
N GLY A 261 -3.86 -9.63 -18.03
CA GLY A 261 -4.21 -10.37 -16.84
C GLY A 261 -5.36 -9.73 -16.08
N ARG A 262 -5.52 -10.13 -14.81
CA ARG A 262 -6.48 -9.48 -13.92
C ARG A 262 -5.81 -8.32 -13.20
N TRP A 263 -6.59 -7.30 -12.91
CA TRP A 263 -6.15 -6.09 -12.23
C TRP A 263 -7.15 -5.70 -11.16
N VAL A 264 -6.68 -5.10 -10.07
CA VAL A 264 -7.53 -4.32 -9.18
C VAL A 264 -7.09 -2.87 -9.21
N VAL A 265 -8.09 -2.00 -9.31
CA VAL A 265 -7.97 -0.56 -9.18
C VAL A 265 -8.79 -0.12 -7.97
N VAL A 266 -8.19 0.69 -7.13
CA VAL A 266 -8.85 1.32 -5.99
C VAL A 266 -9.06 2.80 -6.32
N ALA A 267 -10.32 3.24 -6.34
CA ALA A 267 -10.71 4.61 -6.67
C ALA A 267 -11.35 5.30 -5.46
N GLY A 268 -11.06 6.59 -5.28
CA GLY A 268 -11.65 7.39 -4.21
C GLY A 268 -13.07 7.90 -4.50
N PRO A 269 -13.65 8.68 -3.56
CA PRO A 269 -15.02 9.19 -3.68
C PRO A 269 -15.20 10.25 -4.77
N GLN A 270 -14.13 10.80 -5.36
CA GLN A 270 -14.19 11.80 -6.44
C GLN A 270 -14.05 11.15 -7.83
N CYS A 271 -14.10 9.82 -7.91
CA CYS A 271 -14.03 9.09 -9.17
C CYS A 271 -15.15 9.53 -10.14
N GLY A 272 -14.78 9.83 -11.38
CA GLY A 272 -15.69 10.31 -12.42
C GLY A 272 -15.91 11.83 -12.44
N VAL A 273 -15.43 12.59 -11.44
CA VAL A 273 -15.54 14.06 -11.43
C VAL A 273 -14.38 14.70 -12.21
N ASN A 274 -13.14 14.28 -11.93
CA ASN A 274 -11.91 14.81 -12.56
C ASN A 274 -10.94 13.68 -13.00
N GLY A 275 -11.47 12.52 -13.36
CA GLY A 275 -10.68 11.33 -13.71
C GLY A 275 -11.03 10.14 -12.83
N SER A 276 -10.12 9.15 -12.75
CA SER A 276 -10.34 7.89 -12.03
C SER A 276 -10.22 8.00 -10.51
N ASP A 277 -9.71 9.12 -9.97
CA ASP A 277 -9.40 9.30 -8.54
C ASP A 277 -8.65 8.10 -7.95
N GLU A 278 -7.64 7.62 -8.68
CA GLU A 278 -6.93 6.38 -8.35
C GLU A 278 -6.07 6.54 -7.08
N LEU A 279 -6.29 5.64 -6.12
CA LEU A 279 -5.54 5.55 -4.88
C LEU A 279 -4.48 4.45 -4.92
N PHE A 280 -4.79 3.34 -5.60
CA PHE A 280 -3.92 2.18 -5.69
C PHE A 280 -4.30 1.31 -6.89
N ARG A 281 -3.31 0.59 -7.45
CA ARG A 281 -3.49 -0.35 -8.56
C ARG A 281 -2.47 -1.47 -8.47
N VAL A 282 -2.90 -2.69 -8.76
CA VAL A 282 -2.03 -3.87 -8.78
C VAL A 282 -2.54 -4.91 -9.79
N ALA A 283 -1.62 -5.63 -10.42
CA ALA A 283 -1.92 -6.77 -11.28
C ALA A 283 -1.99 -8.06 -10.45
N ALA A 284 -2.86 -8.98 -10.85
CA ALA A 284 -2.83 -10.36 -10.39
C ALA A 284 -1.92 -11.15 -11.34
N ASP A 285 -0.68 -11.35 -10.90
CA ASP A 285 0.30 -12.24 -11.55
C ASP A 285 -0.05 -13.72 -11.36
#